data_AF-A0A4Q3WD73-F1
#
_entry.id   AF-A0A4Q3WD73-F1
#
_cell.length_a   1.000
_cell.length_b   1.000
_cell.length_c   1.000
_cell.angle_alpha   90.00
_cell.angle_beta   90.00
_cell.angle_gamma   90.00
#
_symmetry.space_group_name_H-M   'P 1'
#
loop_
_entity.id
_entity.type
_entity.pdbx_description
1 polymer ?
#
loop_
_entity_poly.entity_id
_entity_poly.type
_entity_poly.pdbx_seq_one_letter_code
_entity_poly.pdbx_strand_id
1 'polypeptide(L)'
;MALEKIDRPVLYSAMTTLAYNINKQFYGDLHYMWCTPYFGSDFTSPVFTVPKSSSPLEIYNELKKAVDSGDLHDTLIEAKRLGARRGADVMEKRGKITAEQAQEIRTICKIAPRDQFKPLLCVLPRKDALPYNQVVDVKSKAHPLSQEYVVADVPQTAFDVIRIG
;
A
#
# COMPACT_ATOMS: atom_id res chain seq x y z
N MET A 1 14.54 -6.24 11.81
CA MET A 1 15.76 -5.80 11.10
C MET A 1 15.52 -4.38 10.64
N ALA A 2 16.49 -3.48 10.80
CA ALA A 2 16.32 -2.07 10.42
C ALA A 2 16.55 -1.90 8.91
N LEU A 3 15.86 -0.95 8.28
CA LEU A 3 15.88 -0.74 6.83
C LEU A 3 17.29 -0.44 6.31
N GLU A 4 18.15 0.18 7.12
CA GLU A 4 19.54 0.44 6.73
C GLU A 4 20.40 -0.83 6.54
N LYS A 5 19.97 -1.98 7.08
CA LYS A 5 20.74 -3.23 7.10
C LYS A 5 20.37 -4.20 5.98
N ILE A 6 19.54 -3.80 5.03
CA ILE A 6 19.16 -4.62 3.89
C ILE A 6 20.10 -4.34 2.72
N ASP A 7 20.74 -5.39 2.19
CA ASP A 7 21.63 -5.29 1.02
C ASP A 7 20.87 -5.06 -0.30
N ARG A 8 19.56 -5.35 -0.33
CA ARG A 8 18.73 -5.11 -1.51
C ARG A 8 18.48 -3.62 -1.73
N PRO A 9 18.71 -3.11 -2.94
CA PRO A 9 18.60 -1.68 -3.20
C PRO A 9 17.17 -1.17 -3.40
N VAL A 10 16.18 -2.06 -3.53
CA VAL A 10 14.80 -1.71 -3.93
C VAL A 10 13.79 -2.31 -2.97
N LEU A 11 12.74 -1.53 -2.70
CA LEU A 11 11.53 -1.93 -1.99
C LEU A 11 10.34 -1.93 -2.95
N TYR A 12 9.43 -2.87 -2.72
CA TYR A 12 8.20 -3.04 -3.48
C TYR A 12 6.99 -2.89 -2.57
N SER A 13 5.94 -2.25 -3.08
CA SER A 13 4.61 -2.18 -2.46
C SER A 13 3.53 -2.27 -3.53
N ALA A 14 2.27 -2.44 -3.12
CA ALA A 14 1.13 -2.42 -4.02
C ALA A 14 0.00 -1.60 -3.39
N MET A 15 -0.62 -0.73 -4.19
CA MET A 15 -1.77 0.07 -3.80
C MET A 15 -2.82 0.13 -4.91
N THR A 16 -4.01 0.66 -4.63
CA THR A 16 -5.02 0.89 -5.66
C THR A 16 -4.86 2.26 -6.29
N THR A 17 -5.34 2.42 -7.53
CA THR A 17 -5.41 3.73 -8.21
C THR A 17 -6.19 4.76 -7.37
N LEU A 18 -7.25 4.31 -6.67
CA LEU A 18 -8.05 5.12 -5.77
C LEU A 18 -7.19 5.68 -4.62
N ALA A 19 -6.43 4.82 -3.94
CA ALA A 19 -5.58 5.25 -2.83
C ALA A 19 -4.51 6.23 -3.29
N TYR A 20 -3.87 5.97 -4.43
CA TYR A 20 -2.90 6.88 -5.04
C TYR A 20 -3.51 8.27 -5.31
N ASN A 21 -4.70 8.32 -5.92
CA ASN A 21 -5.37 9.58 -6.25
C ASN A 21 -5.83 10.34 -4.99
N ILE A 22 -6.31 9.63 -3.96
CA ILE A 22 -6.65 10.24 -2.67
C ILE A 22 -5.42 10.89 -2.04
N ASN A 23 -4.29 10.18 -1.99
CA ASN A 23 -3.04 10.71 -1.43
C ASN A 23 -2.59 11.97 -2.18
N LYS A 24 -2.65 11.93 -3.51
CA LYS A 24 -2.29 13.05 -4.38
C LYS A 24 -3.16 14.29 -4.16
N GLN A 25 -4.47 14.10 -4.05
CA GLN A 25 -5.42 15.21 -3.95
C GLN A 25 -5.55 15.77 -2.53
N PHE A 26 -5.57 14.90 -1.50
CA PHE A 26 -5.94 15.28 -0.15
C PHE A 26 -4.78 15.27 0.85
N TYR A 27 -3.74 14.49 0.60
CA TYR A 27 -2.63 14.30 1.55
C TYR A 27 -1.31 14.93 1.06
N GLY A 28 -1.38 15.92 0.17
CA GLY A 28 -0.20 16.64 -0.32
C GLY A 28 0.75 15.76 -1.14
N ASP A 29 0.23 14.74 -1.82
CA ASP A 29 1.00 13.75 -2.58
C ASP A 29 2.02 12.96 -1.74
N LEU A 30 1.67 12.77 -0.46
CA LEU A 30 2.40 11.95 0.48
C LEU A 30 1.73 10.59 0.65
N HIS A 31 2.54 9.53 0.62
CA HIS A 31 2.07 8.16 0.54
C HIS A 31 2.53 7.36 1.76
N TYR A 32 1.60 6.56 2.29
CA TYR A 32 1.86 5.55 3.30
C TYR A 32 1.91 4.19 2.62
N MET A 33 3.04 3.48 2.73
CA MET A 33 3.26 2.23 2.01
C MET A 33 3.81 1.15 2.93
N TRP A 34 3.21 -0.03 2.81
CA TRP A 34 3.77 -1.26 3.36
C TRP A 34 4.68 -1.89 2.32
N CYS A 35 5.97 -1.98 2.63
CA CYS A 35 7.03 -2.31 1.71
C CYS A 35 7.75 -3.59 2.09
N THR A 36 8.30 -4.26 1.08
CA THR A 36 9.16 -5.44 1.25
C THR A 36 10.27 -5.42 0.19
N PRO A 37 11.49 -5.91 0.47
CA PRO A 37 12.55 -6.02 -0.53
C PRO A 37 12.36 -7.24 -1.46
N TYR A 38 11.19 -7.88 -1.41
CA TYR A 38 10.85 -9.07 -2.19
C TYR A 38 9.68 -8.76 -3.11
N PHE A 39 9.84 -9.00 -4.40
CA PHE A 39 8.80 -8.72 -5.39
C PHE A 39 7.62 -9.70 -5.30
N GLY A 40 7.92 -11.00 -5.24
CA GLY A 40 6.96 -12.10 -5.17
C GLY A 40 7.10 -12.95 -3.91
N SER A 41 6.13 -13.85 -3.71
CA SER A 41 6.14 -14.85 -2.64
C SER A 41 6.91 -16.12 -3.00
N ASP A 42 7.45 -16.19 -4.21
CA ASP A 42 8.33 -17.26 -4.71
C ASP A 42 9.70 -17.26 -4.02
N PHE A 43 9.98 -16.26 -3.19
CA PHE A 43 11.15 -16.25 -2.32
C PHE A 43 11.04 -17.31 -1.22
N THR A 44 11.85 -18.36 -1.38
CA THR A 44 12.04 -19.43 -0.40
C THR A 44 13.35 -19.20 0.35
N SER A 45 13.25 -18.89 1.65
CA SER A 45 14.38 -18.93 2.57
C SER A 45 14.16 -20.02 3.61
N PRO A 46 15.21 -20.71 4.06
CA PRO A 46 15.10 -21.69 5.15
C PRO A 46 14.62 -21.07 6.46
N VAL A 47 14.65 -19.74 6.58
CA VAL A 47 14.29 -18.99 7.80
C VAL A 47 12.92 -18.32 7.68
N PHE A 48 12.47 -17.97 6.46
CA PHE A 48 11.15 -17.38 6.25
C PHE A 48 10.69 -17.43 4.78
N THR A 49 9.38 -17.34 4.59
CA THR A 49 8.73 -17.07 3.29
C THR A 49 7.94 -15.77 3.41
N VAL A 50 7.85 -15.01 2.31
CA VAL A 50 6.98 -13.82 2.27
C VAL A 50 5.54 -14.31 2.13
N PRO A 51 4.65 -14.07 3.10
CA PRO A 51 3.25 -14.48 2.97
C PRO A 51 2.63 -13.82 1.73
N LYS A 52 1.70 -14.51 1.06
CA LYS A 52 1.00 -13.94 -0.10
C LYS A 52 0.33 -12.60 0.21
N SER A 53 -0.24 -12.47 1.41
CA SER A 53 -0.86 -11.23 1.91
C SER A 53 0.09 -10.04 2.06
N SER A 54 1.41 -10.28 1.98
CA SER A 54 2.47 -9.27 2.06
C SER A 54 3.31 -9.19 0.78
N SER A 55 3.02 -10.01 -0.22
CA SER A 55 3.72 -10.04 -1.49
C SER A 55 3.10 -9.00 -2.44
N PRO A 56 3.84 -7.96 -2.87
CA PRO A 56 3.32 -6.95 -3.77
C PRO A 56 2.78 -7.54 -5.08
N LEU A 57 3.45 -8.57 -5.62
CA LEU A 57 2.99 -9.27 -6.82
C LEU A 57 1.67 -10.02 -6.60
N GLU A 58 1.52 -10.75 -5.49
CA GLU A 58 0.28 -11.49 -5.21
C GLU A 58 -0.87 -10.52 -4.93
N ILE A 59 -0.64 -9.47 -4.14
CA ILE A 59 -1.62 -8.40 -3.88
C ILE A 59 -2.05 -7.73 -5.20
N TYR A 60 -1.09 -7.44 -6.09
CA TYR A 60 -1.37 -6.89 -7.40
C TYR A 60 -2.26 -7.85 -8.22
N ASN A 61 -1.88 -9.12 -8.31
CA ASN A 61 -2.62 -10.11 -9.11
C ASN A 61 -4.03 -10.38 -8.56
N GLU A 62 -4.19 -10.47 -7.24
CA GLU A 62 -5.49 -10.63 -6.58
C GLU A 62 -6.39 -9.43 -6.86
N LEU A 63 -5.87 -8.20 -6.72
CA LEU A 63 -6.63 -6.99 -7.04
C LEU A 63 -6.96 -6.91 -8.53
N LYS A 64 -6.04 -7.26 -9.42
CA LYS A 64 -6.28 -7.28 -10.87
C LYS A 64 -7.39 -8.27 -11.20
N LYS A 65 -7.33 -9.50 -10.67
CA LYS A 65 -8.39 -10.50 -10.83
C LYS A 65 -9.73 -10.01 -10.27
N ALA A 66 -9.72 -9.40 -9.09
CA ALA A 66 -10.87 -8.81 -8.42
C ALA A 66 -11.38 -7.52 -9.09
N VAL A 67 -10.69 -6.99 -10.10
CA VAL A 67 -11.18 -5.92 -10.98
C VAL A 67 -11.66 -6.50 -12.30
N ASP A 68 -10.95 -7.47 -12.86
CA ASP A 68 -11.28 -8.06 -14.15
C ASP A 68 -12.50 -9.01 -14.10
N SER A 69 -12.77 -9.66 -12.95
CA SER A 69 -13.88 -10.63 -12.82
C SER A 69 -15.31 -10.07 -12.96
N GLY A 70 -15.49 -8.75 -12.90
CA GLY A 70 -16.79 -8.08 -12.90
C GLY A 70 -17.68 -8.29 -11.66
N ASP A 71 -17.31 -9.11 -10.68
CA ASP A 71 -18.17 -9.44 -9.51
C ASP A 71 -18.48 -8.23 -8.60
N LEU A 72 -19.74 -7.77 -8.61
CA LEU A 72 -20.20 -6.61 -7.82
C LEU A 72 -20.05 -6.79 -6.30
N HIS A 73 -19.92 -8.02 -5.81
CA HIS A 73 -19.78 -8.32 -4.39
C HIS A 73 -18.40 -8.84 -4.01
N ASP A 74 -17.37 -8.50 -4.80
CA ASP A 74 -15.99 -8.89 -4.51
C ASP A 74 -15.53 -8.33 -3.15
N THR A 75 -15.35 -9.25 -2.20
CA THR A 75 -14.98 -8.92 -0.81
C THR A 75 -13.64 -8.20 -0.70
N LEU A 76 -12.71 -8.39 -1.64
CA LEU A 76 -11.42 -7.70 -1.64
C LEU A 76 -11.60 -6.22 -1.96
N ILE A 77 -12.43 -5.89 -2.95
CA ILE A 77 -12.73 -4.50 -3.32
C ILE A 77 -13.41 -3.77 -2.16
N GLU A 78 -14.39 -4.41 -1.53
CA GLU A 78 -15.09 -3.84 -0.36
C GLU A 78 -14.14 -3.66 0.83
N ALA A 79 -13.21 -4.60 1.06
CA ALA A 79 -12.17 -4.45 2.05
C ALA A 79 -11.25 -3.25 1.75
N LYS A 80 -10.88 -3.01 0.48
CA LYS A 80 -10.09 -1.83 0.08
C LYS A 80 -10.85 -0.52 0.27
N ARG A 81 -12.15 -0.47 -0.05
CA ARG A 81 -13.01 0.70 0.25
C ARG A 81 -13.02 1.03 1.73
N LEU A 82 -13.24 0.02 2.56
CA LEU A 82 -13.29 0.17 4.01
C LEU A 82 -11.93 0.62 4.56
N GLY A 83 -10.84 0.07 4.03
CA GLY A 83 -9.47 0.48 4.37
C GLY A 83 -9.22 1.95 4.08
N ALA A 84 -9.55 2.43 2.88
CA ALA A 84 -9.37 3.83 2.50
C ALA A 84 -10.20 4.79 3.38
N ARG A 85 -11.45 4.42 3.70
CA ARG A 85 -12.30 5.19 4.63
C ARG A 85 -11.69 5.28 6.03
N ARG A 86 -11.25 4.15 6.58
CA ARG A 86 -10.56 4.13 7.90
C ARG A 86 -9.28 4.96 7.86
N GLY A 87 -8.56 4.96 6.74
CA GLY A 87 -7.41 5.83 6.51
C GLY A 87 -7.78 7.30 6.64
N ALA A 88 -8.87 7.75 6.02
CA ALA A 88 -9.37 9.12 6.16
C ALA A 88 -9.71 9.47 7.61
N ASP A 89 -10.40 8.58 8.34
CA ASP A 89 -10.73 8.78 9.75
C ASP A 89 -9.47 8.95 10.62
N VAL A 90 -8.41 8.21 10.31
CA VAL A 90 -7.11 8.32 11.01
C VAL A 90 -6.41 9.64 10.67
N MET A 91 -6.42 10.06 9.40
CA MET A 91 -5.79 11.32 8.98
C MET A 91 -6.51 12.55 9.52
N GLU A 92 -7.84 12.51 9.59
CA GLU A 92 -8.67 13.54 10.24
C GLU A 92 -8.31 13.67 11.73
N LYS A 93 -8.30 12.55 12.47
CA LYS A 93 -7.92 12.54 13.90
C LYS A 93 -6.50 13.05 14.17
N ARG A 94 -5.59 12.89 13.19
CA ARG A 94 -4.22 13.39 13.25
C ARG A 94 -4.10 14.87 12.82
N GLY A 95 -5.19 15.52 12.44
CA GLY A 95 -5.19 16.90 11.95
C GLY A 95 -4.50 17.08 10.60
N LYS A 96 -4.32 16.00 9.82
CA LYS A 96 -3.69 16.04 8.49
C LYS A 96 -4.66 16.47 7.39
N ILE A 97 -5.95 16.27 7.63
CA ILE A 97 -7.05 16.74 6.79
C ILE A 97 -8.17 17.31 7.67
N THR A 98 -9.03 18.11 7.07
CA THR A 98 -10.26 18.63 7.70
C THR A 98 -11.37 17.57 7.73
N ALA A 99 -12.41 17.81 8.55
CA ALA A 99 -13.58 16.93 8.62
C ALA A 99 -14.34 16.88 7.28
N GLU A 100 -14.37 18.01 6.57
CA GLU A 100 -14.97 18.14 5.24
C GLU A 100 -14.23 17.27 4.23
N GLN A 101 -12.90 17.35 4.18
CA GLN A 101 -12.06 16.50 3.33
C GLN A 101 -12.22 15.01 3.68
N ALA A 102 -12.27 14.67 4.97
CA ALA A 102 -12.51 13.29 5.40
C ALA A 102 -13.86 12.77 4.89
N GLN A 103 -14.91 13.59 4.98
CA GLN A 103 -16.24 13.24 4.49
C GLN A 103 -16.30 13.12 2.96
N GLU A 104 -15.55 13.95 2.24
CA GLU A 104 -15.39 13.86 0.80
C GLU A 104 -14.71 12.54 0.40
N ILE A 105 -13.59 12.19 1.05
CA ILE A 105 -12.90 10.91 0.80
C ILE A 105 -13.81 9.72 1.12
N ARG A 106 -14.58 9.75 2.21
CA ARG A 106 -15.56 8.70 2.53
C ARG A 106 -16.59 8.54 1.43
N THR A 107 -17.08 9.65 0.88
CA THR A 107 -18.06 9.66 -0.22
C THR A 107 -17.45 9.11 -1.49
N ILE A 108 -16.26 9.56 -1.87
CA ILE A 108 -15.47 9.04 -3.00
C ILE A 108 -15.30 7.53 -2.86
N CYS A 109 -14.86 7.04 -1.70
CA CYS A 109 -14.67 5.60 -1.46
C CYS A 109 -15.97 4.80 -1.59
N LYS A 110 -17.13 5.39 -1.32
CA LYS A 110 -18.43 4.73 -1.44
C LYS A 110 -18.89 4.61 -2.91
N ILE A 111 -18.65 5.65 -3.71
CA ILE A 111 -19.17 5.73 -5.09
C ILE A 111 -18.13 5.38 -6.16
N ALA A 112 -16.85 5.28 -5.81
CA ALA A 112 -15.78 5.06 -6.78
C ALA A 112 -16.06 3.81 -7.61
N PRO A 113 -15.96 3.87 -8.96
CA PRO A 113 -16.18 2.69 -9.78
C PRO A 113 -15.07 1.67 -9.58
N ARG A 114 -15.35 0.41 -9.89
CA ARG A 114 -14.43 -0.73 -9.73
C ARG A 114 -13.07 -0.51 -10.41
N ASP A 115 -13.04 0.19 -11.54
CA ASP A 115 -11.81 0.53 -12.25
C ASP A 115 -10.83 1.38 -11.43
N GLN A 116 -11.30 2.14 -10.43
CA GLN A 116 -10.41 2.88 -9.51
C GLN A 116 -9.66 1.94 -8.56
N PHE A 117 -10.04 0.66 -8.49
CA PHE A 117 -9.33 -0.33 -7.67
C PHE A 117 -8.26 -1.09 -8.45
N LYS A 118 -8.02 -0.72 -9.72
CA LYS A 118 -6.89 -1.25 -10.50
C LYS A 118 -5.59 -1.08 -9.71
N PRO A 119 -4.83 -2.16 -9.53
CA PRO A 119 -3.63 -2.14 -8.71
C PRO A 119 -2.52 -1.37 -9.41
N LEU A 120 -1.65 -0.80 -8.58
CA LEU A 120 -0.46 -0.07 -8.93
C LEU A 120 0.69 -0.69 -8.14
N LEU A 121 1.72 -1.15 -8.84
CA LEU A 121 2.96 -1.58 -8.21
C LEU A 121 3.81 -0.33 -7.93
N CYS A 122 4.29 -0.19 -6.70
CA CYS A 122 5.16 0.91 -6.30
C CYS A 122 6.57 0.38 -6.10
N VAL A 123 7.54 1.04 -6.73
CA VAL A 123 8.96 0.66 -6.70
C VAL A 123 9.75 1.84 -6.13
N LEU A 124 10.38 1.62 -4.98
CA LEU A 124 11.05 2.66 -4.20
C LEU A 124 12.50 2.26 -3.96
N PRO A 125 13.49 3.07 -4.35
CA PRO A 125 14.87 2.82 -3.94
C PRO A 125 14.98 2.86 -2.40
N ARG A 126 15.69 1.89 -1.83
CA ARG A 126 15.88 1.77 -0.38
C ARG A 126 16.41 3.07 0.24
N LYS A 127 17.34 3.74 -0.45
CA LYS A 127 17.94 5.00 0.04
C LYS A 127 16.89 6.10 0.19
N ASP A 128 15.96 6.17 -0.74
CA ASP A 128 14.90 7.18 -0.75
C ASP A 128 13.79 6.83 0.25
N ALA A 129 13.68 5.56 0.65
CA ALA A 129 12.78 5.10 1.71
C ALA A 129 13.26 5.41 3.14
N LEU A 130 14.59 5.49 3.36
CA LEU A 130 15.18 5.60 4.71
C LEU A 130 14.63 6.77 5.54
N PRO A 131 14.48 8.01 4.99
CA PRO A 131 13.98 9.14 5.77
C PRO A 131 12.54 8.97 6.28
N TYR A 132 11.78 8.09 5.64
CA TYR A 132 10.34 7.90 5.85
C TYR A 132 10.01 6.63 6.62
N ASN A 133 11.02 5.83 6.97
CA ASN A 133 10.85 4.53 7.60
C ASN A 133 10.30 4.66 9.03
N GLN A 134 9.21 3.96 9.30
CA GLN A 134 8.63 3.81 10.63
C GLN A 134 9.03 2.46 11.22
N VAL A 135 9.30 2.45 12.53
CA VAL A 135 9.52 1.20 13.25
C VAL A 135 8.20 0.44 13.36
N VAL A 136 8.14 -0.74 12.74
CA VAL A 136 6.94 -1.59 12.78
C VAL A 136 7.04 -2.53 13.98
N ASP A 137 6.01 -2.56 14.82
CA ASP A 137 5.85 -3.60 15.84
C ASP A 137 5.73 -4.97 15.15
N VAL A 138 6.44 -5.97 15.66
CA VAL A 138 6.39 -7.36 15.18
C VAL A 138 4.95 -7.87 15.08
N LYS A 139 4.07 -7.43 15.99
CA LYS A 139 2.63 -7.80 16.00
C LYS A 139 1.84 -7.30 14.79
N SER A 140 2.32 -6.26 14.11
CA SER A 140 1.65 -5.68 12.94
C SER A 140 2.07 -6.33 11.63
N LYS A 141 3.12 -7.19 11.65
CA LYS A 141 3.60 -7.89 10.46
C LYS A 141 2.70 -9.07 10.12
N ALA A 142 2.57 -9.38 8.83
CA ALA A 142 1.86 -10.59 8.43
C ALA A 142 2.57 -11.87 8.89
N HIS A 143 3.90 -11.81 9.07
CA HIS A 143 4.69 -12.87 9.69
C HIS A 143 5.82 -12.27 10.55
N PRO A 144 6.08 -12.76 11.78
CA PRO A 144 7.09 -12.17 12.66
C PRO A 144 8.50 -12.09 12.05
N LEU A 145 8.83 -13.05 11.20
CA LEU A 145 10.12 -13.14 10.50
C LEU A 145 10.14 -12.49 9.11
N SER A 146 9.01 -11.94 8.62
CA SER A 146 9.02 -11.26 7.32
C SER A 146 9.75 -9.91 7.41
N GLN A 147 10.45 -9.59 6.32
CA GLN A 147 11.15 -8.32 6.14
C GLN A 147 10.19 -7.28 5.56
N GLU A 148 9.26 -6.85 6.41
CA GLU A 148 8.27 -5.84 6.12
C GLU A 148 8.64 -4.50 6.77
N TYR A 149 8.41 -3.42 6.03
CA TYR A 149 8.74 -2.05 6.42
C TYR A 149 7.55 -1.15 6.14
N VAL A 150 7.24 -0.26 7.08
CA VAL A 150 6.28 0.81 6.84
C VAL A 150 7.07 2.06 6.55
N VAL A 151 6.76 2.70 5.43
CA VAL A 151 7.22 4.04 5.13
C VAL A 151 6.01 4.97 5.10
N ALA A 152 6.11 6.11 5.75
CA ALA A 152 5.03 7.08 5.85
C ALA A 152 5.51 8.45 5.40
N ASP A 153 4.57 9.25 4.91
CA ASP A 153 4.85 10.58 4.39
C ASP A 153 5.86 10.57 3.22
N VAL A 154 5.87 9.49 2.41
CA VAL A 154 6.77 9.36 1.26
C VAL A 154 6.23 10.22 0.10
N PRO A 155 6.97 11.20 -0.40
CA PRO A 155 6.53 11.98 -1.55
C PRO A 155 6.49 11.11 -2.80
N GLN A 156 5.54 11.37 -3.70
CA GLN A 156 5.45 10.62 -4.95
C GLN A 156 6.74 10.60 -5.76
N THR A 157 7.52 11.69 -5.74
CA THR A 157 8.81 11.79 -6.45
C THR A 157 9.87 10.81 -5.95
N ALA A 158 9.68 10.16 -4.81
CA ALA A 158 10.60 9.16 -4.28
C ALA A 158 10.37 7.76 -4.86
N PHE A 159 9.25 7.48 -5.52
CA PHE A 159 8.96 6.14 -6.05
C PHE A 159 8.29 6.16 -7.42
N ASP A 160 8.52 5.09 -8.17
CA ASP A 160 7.87 4.85 -9.44
C ASP A 160 6.60 4.03 -9.27
N VAL A 161 5.63 4.30 -10.14
CA VAL A 161 4.39 3.54 -10.25
C VAL A 161 4.40 2.75 -11.55
N ILE A 162 4.24 1.43 -11.45
CA ILE A 162 4.19 0.51 -12.58
C ILE A 162 2.80 -0.11 -12.67
N ARG A 163 2.26 -0.14 -13.89
CA ARG A 163 1.06 -0.92 -14.26
C ARG A 163 1.52 -2.13 -15.06
N ILE A 164 1.24 -3.32 -14.55
CA ILE A 164 1.46 -4.58 -15.23
C ILE A 164 0.22 -4.86 -16.10
N GLY A 165 0.44 -5.02 -17.41
CA GLY A 165 -0.60 -5.31 -18.41
C GLY A 165 -1.32 -6.63 -18.15
#